data_AF-A0A965R8U8-F1
#
_entry.id   AF-A0A965R8U8-F1
#
_cell.length_a   1.000
_cell.length_b   1.000
_cell.length_c   1.000
_cell.angle_alpha   90.00
_cell.angle_beta   90.00
_cell.angle_gamma   90.00
#
_symmetry.space_group_name_H-M   'P 1'
#
loop_
_entity.id
_entity.type
_entity.pdbx_description
1 polymer ?
#
loop_
_entity_poly.entity_id
_entity_poly.type
_entity_poly.pdbx_seq_one_letter_code
_entity_poly.pdbx_strand_id
1 'polypeptide(L)'
;MKTVGLLQLMLQCGLLVPVDARSEMGIFQQLMIHIGDTQSIEQELSTYSAHLKDMKYFVDFANGKTLFLIDELGSGSDPNMGGAFAEAIIENLAQRKSIGIVTTHYLNLKVMAGKTNGIVNGGMAFDEDKLAPLYQLVIGKPGSSYTFEIAKRSGLPDAIIERAKQLTDRNHFKLDKLLHQTELQNHKLSNNNKVLNELIEKNKQLQLQYETLADKEKFKQQKETIKLQNEIKKEELDYLRDMERKFKQIIQEWKRSANKQEVIQSAEQLLFKKKQIQANASMA
;
A
#
# COMPACT_ATOMS: atom_id res chain seq x y z
N MET A 1 -7.22 -22.21 -12.51
CA MET A 1 -6.94 -23.59 -12.07
C MET A 1 -6.16 -24.39 -13.13
N LYS A 2 -6.73 -24.69 -14.31
CA LYS A 2 -6.07 -25.48 -15.37
C LYS A 2 -4.66 -24.99 -15.73
N THR A 3 -4.47 -23.67 -15.82
CA THR A 3 -3.15 -23.04 -16.03
C THR A 3 -2.11 -23.48 -15.00
N VAL A 4 -2.47 -23.56 -13.71
CA VAL A 4 -1.55 -23.98 -12.63
C VAL A 4 -1.13 -25.43 -12.82
N GLY A 5 -2.07 -26.32 -13.11
CA GLY A 5 -1.77 -27.74 -13.37
C GLY A 5 -0.85 -27.93 -14.59
N LEU A 6 -1.13 -27.21 -15.68
CA LEU A 6 -0.30 -27.28 -16.89
C LEU A 6 1.12 -26.76 -16.64
N LEU A 7 1.26 -25.60 -15.99
CA LEU A 7 2.57 -25.03 -15.67
C LEU A 7 3.37 -25.94 -14.74
N GLN A 8 2.72 -26.56 -13.75
CA GLN A 8 3.38 -27.52 -12.86
C GLN A 8 3.94 -28.72 -13.62
N LEU A 9 3.16 -29.28 -14.56
CA LEU A 9 3.60 -30.38 -15.41
C LEU A 9 4.75 -29.96 -16.32
N MET A 10 4.65 -28.81 -16.98
CA MET A 10 5.70 -28.27 -17.83
C MET A 10 7.02 -28.16 -17.07
N LEU A 11 7.01 -27.56 -15.87
CA LEU A 11 8.19 -27.43 -15.03
C LEU A 11 8.80 -28.80 -14.69
N GLN A 12 7.98 -29.75 -14.20
CA GLN A 12 8.45 -31.06 -13.79
C GLN A 12 8.86 -31.97 -14.97
N CYS A 13 8.47 -31.62 -16.20
CA CYS A 13 8.96 -32.22 -17.44
C CYS A 13 10.23 -31.54 -17.99
N GLY A 14 10.75 -30.51 -17.33
CA GLY A 14 11.95 -29.77 -17.77
C GLY A 14 11.68 -28.74 -18.88
N LEU A 15 10.43 -28.33 -19.07
CA LEU A 15 10.05 -27.29 -20.04
C LEU A 15 10.10 -25.89 -19.39
N LEU A 16 10.41 -24.88 -20.20
CA LEU A 16 10.31 -23.48 -19.80
C LEU A 16 8.83 -23.10 -19.59
N VAL A 17 8.57 -22.34 -18.53
CA VAL A 17 7.23 -21.89 -18.16
C VAL A 17 7.08 -20.37 -18.32
N PRO A 18 5.95 -19.86 -18.86
CA PRO A 18 5.70 -18.43 -19.06
C PRO A 18 5.28 -17.73 -17.76
N VAL A 19 6.21 -17.58 -16.82
CA VAL A 19 5.98 -16.90 -15.53
C VAL A 19 6.99 -15.77 -15.31
N ASP A 20 6.74 -14.87 -14.36
CA ASP A 20 7.70 -13.81 -13.98
C ASP A 20 8.99 -14.46 -13.45
N ALA A 21 10.15 -13.86 -13.72
CA ALA A 21 11.46 -14.40 -13.32
C ALA A 21 11.63 -14.55 -11.80
N ARG A 22 10.79 -13.89 -10.99
CA ARG A 22 10.75 -14.01 -9.52
C ARG A 22 9.79 -15.09 -9.03
N SER A 23 9.11 -15.79 -9.93
CA SER A 23 8.13 -16.81 -9.55
C SER A 23 8.84 -18.03 -8.98
N GLU A 24 8.32 -18.54 -7.87
CA GLU A 24 8.81 -19.77 -7.24
C GLU A 24 7.79 -20.89 -7.45
N MET A 25 8.28 -22.09 -7.73
CA MET A 25 7.45 -23.28 -7.94
C MET A 25 8.00 -24.45 -7.13
N GLY A 26 7.10 -25.22 -6.51
CA GLY A 26 7.45 -26.41 -5.75
C GLY A 26 7.54 -27.65 -6.63
N ILE A 27 8.11 -28.74 -6.09
CA ILE A 27 8.09 -30.07 -6.71
C ILE A 27 7.12 -30.95 -5.95
N PHE A 28 6.16 -31.54 -6.67
CA PHE A 28 5.16 -32.45 -6.14
C PHE A 28 5.43 -33.89 -6.59
N GLN A 29 5.16 -34.84 -5.71
CA GLN A 29 5.24 -36.27 -6.03
C GLN A 29 3.96 -36.79 -6.68
N GLN A 30 2.84 -36.13 -6.43
CA GLN A 30 1.52 -36.53 -6.89
C GLN A 30 0.76 -35.31 -7.41
N LEU A 31 0.13 -35.47 -8.57
CA LEU A 31 -0.80 -34.50 -9.14
C LEU A 31 -2.18 -35.17 -9.24
N MET A 32 -3.14 -34.71 -8.45
CA MET A 32 -4.49 -35.25 -8.41
C MET A 32 -5.47 -34.25 -9.03
N ILE A 33 -6.21 -34.66 -10.06
CA ILE A 33 -7.04 -33.75 -10.84
C ILE A 33 -8.45 -34.31 -10.92
N HIS A 34 -9.41 -33.51 -10.49
CA HIS A 34 -10.83 -33.74 -10.63
C HIS A 34 -11.43 -32.53 -11.34
N ILE A 35 -11.51 -32.57 -12.67
CA ILE A 35 -11.97 -31.44 -13.49
C ILE A 35 -12.89 -31.95 -14.60
N GLY A 36 -14.06 -31.32 -14.73
CA GLY A 36 -15.03 -31.57 -15.81
C GLY A 36 -16.28 -32.31 -15.36
N ASP A 37 -17.25 -32.36 -16.26
CA ASP A 37 -18.50 -33.09 -16.06
C ASP A 37 -18.25 -34.58 -16.27
N THR A 38 -18.40 -35.39 -15.23
CA THR A 38 -18.41 -36.86 -15.32
C THR A 38 -19.73 -37.34 -15.92
N GLN A 39 -20.07 -36.87 -17.12
CA GLN A 39 -21.07 -37.54 -17.97
C GLN A 39 -20.35 -38.63 -18.77
N SER A 40 -19.91 -39.68 -18.07
CA SER A 40 -19.41 -40.88 -18.74
C SER A 40 -20.55 -41.90 -18.86
N ILE A 41 -20.89 -42.25 -20.11
CA ILE A 41 -21.78 -43.39 -20.43
C ILE A 41 -21.13 -44.73 -19.98
N GLU A 42 -19.80 -44.76 -19.77
CA GLU A 42 -19.04 -45.97 -19.44
C GLU A 42 -19.09 -46.37 -17.96
N GLN A 43 -19.53 -45.48 -17.06
CA GLN A 43 -19.76 -45.83 -15.67
C GLN A 43 -21.27 -45.92 -15.42
N GLU A 44 -21.80 -47.13 -15.26
CA GLU A 44 -23.20 -47.41 -14.85
C GLU A 44 -23.53 -46.90 -13.42
N LEU A 45 -22.80 -45.90 -12.93
CA LEU A 45 -22.97 -45.26 -11.65
C LEU A 45 -23.75 -43.95 -11.83
N SER A 46 -24.55 -43.59 -10.83
CA SER A 46 -25.04 -42.21 -10.74
C SER A 46 -23.84 -41.25 -10.71
N THR A 47 -23.91 -40.13 -11.44
CA THR A 47 -22.84 -39.12 -11.56
C THR A 47 -22.22 -38.77 -10.20
N TYR A 48 -23.04 -38.76 -9.14
CA TYR A 48 -22.60 -38.49 -7.77
C TYR A 48 -21.73 -39.60 -7.14
N SER A 49 -22.01 -40.88 -7.42
CA SER A 49 -21.21 -41.99 -6.88
C SER A 49 -19.80 -42.03 -7.49
N ALA A 50 -19.66 -41.66 -8.78
CA ALA A 50 -18.36 -41.50 -9.42
C ALA A 50 -17.55 -40.38 -8.74
N HIS A 51 -18.18 -39.22 -8.52
CA HIS A 51 -17.55 -38.12 -7.77
C HIS A 51 -17.09 -38.55 -6.37
N LEU A 52 -17.90 -39.30 -5.63
CA LEU A 52 -17.51 -39.77 -4.30
C LEU A 52 -16.34 -40.77 -4.36
N LYS A 53 -16.26 -41.59 -5.41
CA LYS A 53 -15.13 -42.51 -5.61
C LYS A 53 -13.83 -41.75 -5.86
N ASP A 54 -13.89 -40.68 -6.67
CA ASP A 54 -12.74 -39.82 -6.91
C ASP A 54 -12.34 -39.08 -5.62
N MET A 55 -13.31 -38.53 -4.88
CA MET A 55 -13.02 -37.87 -3.60
C MET A 55 -12.45 -38.83 -2.55
N LYS A 56 -12.92 -40.08 -2.53
CA LYS A 56 -12.32 -41.14 -1.70
C LYS A 56 -10.85 -41.32 -2.04
N TYR A 57 -10.50 -41.37 -3.32
CA TYR A 57 -9.10 -41.48 -3.75
C TYR A 57 -8.26 -40.29 -3.24
N PHE A 58 -8.77 -39.06 -3.35
CA PHE A 58 -8.06 -37.89 -2.83
C PHE A 58 -7.84 -37.99 -1.31
N VAL A 59 -8.88 -38.36 -0.56
CA VAL A 59 -8.79 -38.50 0.91
C VAL A 59 -7.82 -39.62 1.31
N ASP A 60 -7.82 -40.75 0.61
CA ASP A 60 -6.99 -41.89 0.98
C ASP A 60 -5.50 -41.62 0.71
N PHE A 61 -5.17 -40.97 -0.42
CA PHE A 61 -3.80 -40.90 -0.93
C PHE A 61 -3.11 -39.53 -0.83
N ALA A 62 -3.86 -38.42 -0.72
CA ALA A 62 -3.25 -37.09 -0.68
C ALA A 62 -2.41 -36.88 0.59
N ASN A 63 -1.32 -36.14 0.44
CA ASN A 63 -0.35 -35.84 1.48
C ASN A 63 0.39 -34.51 1.20
N GLY A 64 1.31 -34.13 2.08
CA GLY A 64 2.08 -32.89 1.98
C GLY A 64 2.95 -32.69 0.73
N LYS A 65 3.06 -33.70 -0.15
CA LYS A 65 3.75 -33.62 -1.44
C LYS A 65 2.79 -33.77 -2.63
N THR A 66 1.49 -33.58 -2.40
CA THR A 66 0.44 -33.64 -3.41
C THR A 66 0.01 -32.24 -3.83
N LEU A 67 -0.06 -32.00 -5.14
CA LEU A 67 -0.82 -30.90 -5.72
C LEU A 67 -2.17 -31.44 -6.19
N PHE A 68 -3.27 -30.87 -5.73
CA PHE A 68 -4.61 -31.28 -6.13
C PHE A 68 -5.41 -30.14 -6.77
N LEU A 69 -6.23 -30.45 -7.77
CA LEU A 69 -7.09 -29.51 -8.48
C LEU A 69 -8.50 -30.09 -8.55
N ILE A 70 -9.47 -29.45 -7.91
CA ILE A 70 -10.87 -29.91 -7.87
C ILE A 70 -11.77 -28.81 -8.43
N ASP A 71 -12.47 -29.12 -9.51
CA ASP A 71 -13.52 -28.27 -10.07
C ASP A 71 -14.86 -28.60 -9.44
N GLU A 72 -15.62 -27.55 -9.10
CA GLU A 72 -17.00 -27.61 -8.60
C GLU A 72 -17.24 -28.64 -7.50
N LEU A 73 -16.41 -28.60 -6.44
CA LEU A 73 -16.49 -29.60 -5.37
C LEU A 73 -17.89 -29.65 -4.75
N GLY A 74 -18.47 -30.85 -4.76
CA GLY A 74 -19.76 -31.19 -4.19
C GLY A 74 -20.96 -30.88 -5.09
N SER A 75 -20.74 -30.52 -6.36
CA SER A 75 -21.83 -30.44 -7.35
C SER A 75 -22.50 -31.80 -7.57
N GLY A 76 -23.72 -31.79 -8.12
CA GLY A 76 -24.46 -33.02 -8.46
C GLY A 76 -25.20 -33.71 -7.30
N SER A 77 -25.42 -33.02 -6.17
CA SER A 77 -26.17 -33.54 -5.01
C SER A 77 -27.01 -32.45 -4.34
N ASP A 78 -27.73 -32.81 -3.28
CA ASP A 78 -28.43 -31.86 -2.41
C ASP A 78 -27.43 -30.80 -1.89
N PRO A 79 -27.69 -29.49 -2.09
CA PRO A 79 -26.77 -28.43 -1.66
C PRO A 79 -26.36 -28.48 -0.19
N ASN A 80 -27.25 -28.93 0.69
CA ASN A 80 -26.97 -29.00 2.13
C ASN A 80 -26.00 -30.14 2.44
N MET A 81 -26.29 -31.34 1.91
CA MET A 81 -25.44 -32.51 2.15
C MET A 81 -24.12 -32.41 1.38
N GLY A 82 -24.17 -32.00 0.11
CA GLY A 82 -23.01 -31.80 -0.76
C GLY A 82 -22.05 -30.75 -0.20
N GLY A 83 -22.57 -29.63 0.29
CA GLY A 83 -21.77 -28.60 0.95
C GLY A 83 -21.06 -29.12 2.21
N ALA A 84 -21.75 -29.87 3.06
CA ALA A 84 -21.17 -30.44 4.28
C ALA A 84 -20.07 -31.49 3.98
N PHE A 85 -20.30 -32.37 3.00
CA PHE A 85 -19.29 -33.32 2.56
C PHE A 85 -18.06 -32.61 1.98
N ALA A 86 -18.27 -31.60 1.13
CA ALA A 86 -17.19 -30.82 0.54
C ALA A 86 -16.32 -30.16 1.62
N GLU A 87 -16.95 -29.57 2.65
CA GLU A 87 -16.24 -28.96 3.79
C GLU A 87 -15.38 -29.97 4.54
N ALA A 88 -15.94 -31.14 4.87
CA ALA A 88 -15.20 -32.21 5.55
C ALA A 88 -14.02 -32.76 4.73
N ILE A 89 -14.19 -32.87 3.40
CA ILE A 89 -13.13 -33.34 2.49
C ILE A 89 -11.99 -32.32 2.45
N ILE A 90 -12.29 -31.03 2.27
CA ILE A 90 -11.27 -29.98 2.25
C ILE A 90 -10.54 -29.91 3.59
N GLU A 91 -11.26 -30.05 4.71
CA GLU A 91 -10.64 -30.07 6.04
C GLU A 91 -9.64 -31.22 6.18
N ASN A 92 -10.00 -32.42 5.72
CA ASN A 92 -9.11 -33.58 5.74
C ASN A 92 -7.85 -33.36 4.87
N LEU A 93 -8.02 -32.81 3.67
CA LEU A 93 -6.91 -32.51 2.77
C LEU A 93 -5.96 -31.46 3.37
N ALA A 94 -6.51 -30.43 4.03
CA ALA A 94 -5.76 -29.40 4.72
C ALA A 94 -4.98 -29.97 5.92
N GLN A 95 -5.59 -30.85 6.72
CA GLN A 95 -4.92 -31.54 7.83
C GLN A 95 -3.74 -32.40 7.35
N ARG A 96 -3.85 -33.01 6.17
CA ARG A 96 -2.78 -33.76 5.49
C ARG A 96 -1.69 -32.86 4.87
N LYS A 97 -1.84 -31.53 4.99
CA LYS A 97 -0.96 -30.50 4.42
C LYS A 97 -0.85 -30.57 2.89
N SER A 98 -1.85 -31.15 2.24
CA SER A 98 -1.90 -31.22 0.77
C SER A 98 -2.12 -29.81 0.20
N ILE A 99 -1.53 -29.50 -0.95
CA ILE A 99 -1.65 -28.18 -1.58
C ILE A 99 -2.62 -28.30 -2.74
N GLY A 100 -3.55 -27.37 -2.90
CA GLY A 100 -4.47 -27.45 -4.01
C GLY A 100 -5.37 -26.25 -4.22
N ILE A 101 -6.09 -26.30 -5.34
CA ILE A 101 -7.09 -25.31 -5.73
C ILE A 101 -8.43 -26.01 -5.85
N VAL A 102 -9.44 -25.45 -5.20
CA VAL A 102 -10.82 -25.91 -5.30
C VAL A 102 -11.69 -24.77 -5.81
N THR A 103 -12.54 -25.03 -6.79
CA THR A 103 -13.62 -24.12 -7.19
C THR A 103 -14.94 -24.62 -6.62
N THR A 104 -15.83 -23.71 -6.23
CA THR A 104 -17.12 -24.07 -5.67
C THR A 104 -18.13 -22.93 -5.75
N HIS A 105 -19.40 -23.29 -5.77
CA HIS A 105 -20.52 -22.37 -5.61
C HIS A 105 -21.10 -22.39 -4.18
N TYR A 106 -20.61 -23.27 -3.30
CA TYR A 106 -21.16 -23.39 -1.96
C TYR A 106 -20.68 -22.32 -1.00
N LEU A 107 -21.64 -21.67 -0.34
CA LEU A 107 -21.39 -20.57 0.57
C LEU A 107 -20.70 -21.01 1.87
N ASN A 108 -20.98 -22.20 2.39
CA ASN A 108 -20.32 -22.71 3.60
C ASN A 108 -18.80 -22.82 3.39
N LEU A 109 -18.34 -23.21 2.19
CA LEU A 109 -16.92 -23.25 1.84
C LEU A 109 -16.29 -21.85 1.78
N LYS A 110 -17.02 -20.83 1.26
CA LYS A 110 -16.55 -19.43 1.32
C LYS A 110 -16.36 -18.97 2.77
N VAL A 111 -17.23 -19.42 3.69
CA VAL A 111 -17.16 -19.09 5.12
C VAL A 111 -16.04 -19.88 5.82
N MET A 112 -15.82 -21.14 5.44
CA MET A 112 -14.80 -22.04 6.01
C MET A 112 -13.39 -21.44 5.93
N ALA A 113 -13.05 -20.74 4.84
CA ALA A 113 -11.75 -20.10 4.68
C ALA A 113 -11.44 -19.04 5.76
N GLY A 114 -12.45 -18.48 6.43
CA GLY A 114 -12.27 -17.56 7.56
C GLY A 114 -12.08 -18.27 8.92
N LYS A 115 -12.33 -19.58 8.98
CA LYS A 115 -12.33 -20.37 10.24
C LYS A 115 -11.18 -21.37 10.30
N THR A 116 -10.80 -21.93 9.15
CA THR A 116 -9.86 -23.05 9.07
C THR A 116 -8.49 -22.57 8.61
N ASN A 117 -7.48 -22.82 9.42
CA ASN A 117 -6.11 -22.45 9.09
C ASN A 117 -5.60 -23.23 7.85
N GLY A 118 -4.86 -22.55 6.98
CA GLY A 118 -4.35 -23.13 5.74
C GLY A 118 -5.32 -23.09 4.55
N ILE A 119 -6.53 -22.57 4.74
CA ILE A 119 -7.50 -22.34 3.67
C ILE A 119 -7.62 -20.83 3.44
N VAL A 120 -7.52 -20.41 2.18
CA VAL A 120 -7.61 -19.00 1.81
C VAL A 120 -8.59 -18.86 0.65
N ASN A 121 -9.49 -17.88 0.76
CA ASN A 121 -10.42 -17.57 -0.32
C ASN A 121 -9.69 -16.96 -1.52
N GLY A 122 -10.18 -17.24 -2.72
CA GLY A 122 -9.80 -16.55 -3.94
C GLY A 122 -11.01 -16.29 -4.80
N GLY A 123 -11.14 -15.07 -5.32
CA GLY A 123 -12.23 -14.66 -6.19
C GLY A 123 -11.69 -14.13 -7.51
N MET A 124 -12.37 -14.43 -8.62
CA MET A 124 -12.08 -13.76 -9.89
C MET A 124 -12.73 -12.37 -9.87
N ALA A 125 -11.94 -11.34 -10.15
CA ALA A 125 -12.42 -9.97 -10.20
C ALA A 125 -13.43 -9.79 -11.34
N PHE A 126 -14.48 -9.02 -11.05
CA PHE A 126 -15.59 -8.76 -11.94
C PHE A 126 -15.89 -7.26 -11.94
N ASP A 127 -16.11 -6.70 -13.13
CA ASP A 127 -16.52 -5.32 -13.32
C ASP A 127 -18.04 -5.25 -13.18
N GLU A 128 -18.53 -4.63 -12.09
CA GLU A 128 -19.97 -4.53 -11.80
C GLU A 128 -20.70 -3.56 -12.75
N ASP A 129 -20.01 -2.51 -13.22
CA ASP A 129 -20.61 -1.51 -14.11
C ASP A 129 -20.77 -2.07 -15.53
N LYS A 130 -19.76 -2.79 -16.01
CA LYS A 130 -19.77 -3.42 -17.35
C LYS A 130 -20.29 -4.85 -17.33
N LEU A 131 -20.57 -5.41 -16.15
CA LEU A 131 -20.95 -6.79 -15.91
C LEU A 131 -20.03 -7.81 -16.60
N ALA A 132 -18.72 -7.55 -16.60
CA ALA A 132 -17.73 -8.31 -17.37
C ALA A 132 -16.61 -8.89 -16.48
N PRO A 133 -16.12 -10.11 -16.75
CA PRO A 133 -14.98 -10.66 -16.03
C PRO A 133 -13.71 -9.89 -16.36
N LEU A 134 -12.91 -9.59 -15.32
CA LEU A 134 -11.60 -8.97 -15.48
C LEU A 134 -10.47 -10.01 -15.64
N TYR A 135 -10.80 -11.31 -15.51
CA TYR A 135 -9.87 -12.44 -15.55
C TYR A 135 -8.68 -12.32 -14.59
N GLN A 136 -8.84 -11.56 -13.51
CA GLN A 136 -7.83 -11.34 -12.50
C GLN A 136 -8.19 -12.07 -11.21
N LEU A 137 -7.30 -12.94 -10.72
CA LEU A 137 -7.49 -13.63 -9.45
C LEU A 137 -7.12 -12.71 -8.28
N VAL A 138 -8.02 -12.56 -7.32
CA VAL A 138 -7.82 -11.79 -6.08
C VAL A 138 -7.82 -12.76 -4.90
N ILE A 139 -6.65 -12.96 -4.30
CA ILE A 139 -6.46 -13.81 -3.13
C ILE A 139 -6.92 -13.08 -1.86
N GLY A 140 -7.46 -13.84 -0.91
CA GLY A 140 -7.97 -13.36 0.38
C GLY A 140 -9.42 -12.87 0.33
N LYS A 141 -10.05 -12.85 -0.85
CA LYS A 141 -11.44 -12.40 -1.01
C LYS A 141 -12.32 -13.51 -1.57
N PRO A 142 -13.49 -13.77 -0.97
CA PRO A 142 -14.48 -14.66 -1.58
C PRO A 142 -15.02 -14.02 -2.85
N GLY A 143 -15.35 -14.83 -3.85
CA GLY A 143 -16.06 -14.35 -5.04
C GLY A 143 -17.52 -14.01 -4.73
N SER A 144 -18.00 -12.91 -5.31
CA SER A 144 -19.39 -12.46 -5.24
C SER A 144 -20.28 -13.17 -6.27
N SER A 145 -21.56 -13.38 -5.92
CA SER A 145 -22.55 -14.05 -6.76
C SER A 145 -23.33 -13.01 -7.59
N TYR A 146 -23.10 -12.94 -8.91
CA TYR A 146 -23.74 -11.97 -9.82
C TYR A 146 -24.90 -12.55 -10.64
N THR A 147 -25.55 -13.59 -10.13
CA THR A 147 -26.51 -14.41 -10.88
C THR A 147 -27.68 -13.59 -11.44
N PHE A 148 -28.23 -12.65 -10.66
CA PHE A 148 -29.39 -11.86 -11.09
C PHE A 148 -29.00 -10.73 -12.07
N GLU A 149 -27.84 -10.12 -11.88
CA GLU A 149 -27.29 -9.09 -12.74
C GLU A 149 -26.96 -9.66 -14.13
N ILE A 150 -26.35 -10.86 -14.16
CA ILE A 150 -26.07 -11.59 -15.39
C ILE A 150 -27.37 -12.02 -16.07
N ALA A 151 -28.37 -12.50 -15.33
CA ALA A 151 -29.68 -12.86 -15.87
C ALA A 151 -30.35 -11.64 -16.54
N LYS A 152 -30.30 -10.47 -15.89
CA LYS A 152 -30.83 -9.22 -16.43
C LYS A 152 -30.12 -8.82 -17.72
N ARG A 153 -28.78 -8.88 -17.74
CA ARG A 153 -27.98 -8.61 -18.94
C ARG A 153 -28.27 -9.58 -20.08
N SER A 154 -28.58 -10.82 -19.75
CA SER A 154 -28.94 -11.87 -20.72
C SER A 154 -30.36 -11.71 -21.28
N GLY A 155 -31.12 -10.71 -20.81
CA GLY A 155 -32.44 -10.38 -21.32
C GLY A 155 -33.60 -11.11 -20.61
N LEU A 156 -33.37 -11.70 -19.43
CA LEU A 156 -34.48 -12.27 -18.65
C LEU A 156 -35.44 -11.16 -18.18
N PRO A 157 -36.77 -11.36 -18.29
CA PRO A 157 -37.75 -10.39 -17.81
C PRO A 157 -37.58 -10.07 -16.31
N ASP A 158 -37.65 -8.78 -15.96
CA ASP A 158 -37.52 -8.32 -14.57
C ASP A 158 -38.53 -9.02 -13.63
N ALA A 159 -39.75 -9.32 -14.11
CA ALA A 159 -40.75 -10.05 -13.32
C ALA A 159 -40.30 -11.46 -12.89
N ILE A 160 -39.56 -12.18 -13.74
CA ILE A 160 -39.02 -13.50 -13.41
C ILE A 160 -37.87 -13.35 -12.41
N ILE A 161 -37.01 -12.35 -12.62
CA ILE A 161 -35.88 -12.06 -11.73
C ILE A 161 -36.37 -11.72 -10.33
N GLU A 162 -37.36 -10.83 -10.21
CA GLU A 162 -37.95 -10.45 -8.92
C GLU A 162 -38.65 -11.64 -8.25
N ARG A 163 -39.33 -12.49 -9.02
CA ARG A 163 -39.90 -13.73 -8.48
C ARG A 163 -38.82 -14.68 -7.96
N ALA A 164 -37.73 -14.86 -8.69
CA ALA A 164 -36.62 -15.71 -8.29
C ALA A 164 -35.93 -15.20 -7.01
N LYS A 165 -35.75 -13.89 -6.87
CA LYS A 165 -35.26 -13.26 -5.63
C LYS A 165 -36.15 -13.57 -4.42
N GLN A 166 -37.47 -13.60 -4.60
CA GLN A 166 -38.41 -13.94 -3.53
C GLN A 166 -38.39 -15.42 -3.15
N LEU A 167 -38.09 -16.31 -4.11
CA LEU A 167 -38.03 -17.77 -3.91
C LEU A 167 -36.70 -18.24 -3.31
N THR A 168 -35.63 -17.44 -3.45
CA THR A 168 -34.31 -17.78 -2.91
C THR A 168 -34.34 -17.72 -1.37
N ASP A 169 -33.69 -18.69 -0.70
CA ASP A 169 -33.61 -18.71 0.75
C ASP A 169 -33.08 -17.37 1.28
N ARG A 170 -33.89 -16.72 2.12
CA ARG A 170 -33.59 -15.40 2.69
C ARG A 170 -32.28 -15.40 3.47
N ASN A 171 -31.91 -16.52 4.09
CA ASN A 171 -30.68 -16.62 4.86
C ASN A 171 -29.44 -16.65 3.96
N HIS A 172 -29.48 -17.47 2.89
CA HIS A 172 -28.40 -17.57 1.92
C HIS A 172 -28.19 -16.24 1.18
N PHE A 173 -29.29 -15.64 0.70
CA PHE A 173 -29.24 -14.35 0.01
C PHE A 173 -28.75 -13.21 0.92
N LYS A 174 -29.16 -13.19 2.19
CA LYS A 174 -28.70 -12.17 3.15
C LYS A 174 -27.21 -12.30 3.44
N LEU A 175 -26.70 -13.52 3.58
CA LEU A 175 -25.28 -13.75 3.83
C LEU A 175 -24.43 -13.37 2.61
N ASP A 176 -24.83 -13.74 1.40
CA ASP A 176 -24.16 -13.30 0.16
C ASP A 176 -24.14 -11.77 0.04
N LYS A 177 -25.27 -11.11 0.35
CA LYS A 177 -25.35 -9.64 0.36
C LYS A 177 -24.43 -9.00 1.39
N LEU A 178 -24.31 -9.59 2.59
CA LEU A 178 -23.38 -9.11 3.62
C LEU A 178 -21.93 -9.27 3.18
N LEU A 179 -21.57 -10.42 2.60
CA LEU A 179 -20.22 -10.65 2.07
C LEU A 179 -19.86 -9.64 0.98
N HIS A 180 -20.79 -9.39 0.05
CA HIS A 180 -20.63 -8.37 -1.00
C HIS A 180 -20.45 -6.96 -0.43
N GLN A 181 -21.27 -6.56 0.55
CA GLN A 181 -21.13 -5.26 1.20
C GLN A 181 -19.77 -5.12 1.92
N THR A 182 -19.32 -6.16 2.62
CA THR A 182 -18.01 -6.20 3.25
C THR A 182 -16.88 -6.10 2.22
N GLU A 183 -17.03 -6.74 1.06
CA GLU A 183 -16.07 -6.65 -0.04
C GLU A 183 -15.95 -5.21 -0.57
N LEU A 184 -17.08 -4.55 -0.84
CA LEU A 184 -17.11 -3.15 -1.29
C LEU A 184 -16.48 -2.19 -0.27
N GLN A 185 -16.78 -2.40 1.02
CA GLN A 185 -16.18 -1.60 2.10
C GLN A 185 -14.66 -1.81 2.16
N ASN A 186 -14.19 -3.06 2.08
CA ASN A 186 -12.77 -3.37 2.06
C ASN A 186 -12.05 -2.80 0.83
N HIS A 187 -12.71 -2.78 -0.33
CA HIS A 187 -12.16 -2.14 -1.52
C HIS A 187 -12.01 -0.62 -1.34
N LYS A 188 -13.03 0.06 -0.81
CA LYS A 188 -12.97 1.49 -0.47
C LYS A 188 -11.87 1.78 0.54
N LEU A 189 -11.76 0.97 1.60
CA LEU A 189 -10.71 1.10 2.62
C LEU A 189 -9.32 0.91 2.02
N SER A 190 -9.12 -0.10 1.17
CA SER A 190 -7.83 -0.33 0.50
C SER A 190 -7.41 0.85 -0.38
N ASN A 191 -8.34 1.43 -1.14
CA ASN A 191 -8.06 2.60 -1.96
C ASN A 191 -7.76 3.84 -1.11
N ASN A 192 -8.54 4.07 -0.05
CA ASN A 192 -8.29 5.15 0.89
C ASN A 192 -6.92 5.01 1.57
N ASN A 193 -6.52 3.79 1.94
CA ASN A 193 -5.21 3.53 2.54
C ASN A 193 -4.06 3.81 1.56
N LYS A 194 -4.22 3.50 0.26
CA LYS A 194 -3.22 3.85 -0.77
C LYS A 194 -3.06 5.37 -0.90
N VAL A 195 -4.18 6.09 -1.04
CA VAL A 195 -4.18 7.55 -1.13
C VAL A 195 -3.61 8.18 0.14
N LEU A 196 -3.95 7.64 1.31
CA LEU A 196 -3.42 8.10 2.59
C LEU A 196 -1.90 7.92 2.67
N ASN A 197 -1.38 6.77 2.25
CA ASN A 197 0.07 6.52 2.22
C ASN A 197 0.80 7.47 1.27
N GLU A 198 0.24 7.75 0.09
CA GLU A 198 0.80 8.73 -0.86
C GLU A 198 0.82 10.15 -0.24
N LEU A 199 -0.25 10.55 0.45
CA LEU A 199 -0.32 11.84 1.14
C LEU A 199 0.68 11.94 2.30
N ILE A 200 0.90 10.85 3.03
CA ILE A 200 1.90 10.78 4.11
C ILE A 200 3.31 10.97 3.55
N GLU A 201 3.66 10.24 2.48
CA GLU A 201 4.98 10.38 1.85
C GLU A 201 5.21 11.79 1.29
N LYS A 202 4.19 12.38 0.65
CA LYS A 202 4.27 13.76 0.18
C LYS A 202 4.43 14.77 1.32
N ASN A 203 3.74 14.57 2.44
CA ASN A 203 3.91 15.43 3.62
C ASN A 203 5.32 15.34 4.21
N LYS A 204 5.90 14.14 4.29
CA LYS A 204 7.29 13.97 4.75
C LYS A 204 8.28 14.70 3.83
N GLN A 205 8.09 14.58 2.51
CA GLN A 205 8.93 15.30 1.54
C GLN A 205 8.81 16.81 1.70
N LEU A 206 7.60 17.34 1.89
CA LEU A 206 7.38 18.75 2.15
C LEU A 206 8.02 19.21 3.45
N GLN A 207 7.92 18.42 4.53
CA GLN A 207 8.57 18.73 5.82
C GLN A 207 10.09 18.83 5.66
N LEU A 208 10.73 17.88 4.96
CA LEU A 208 12.17 17.94 4.66
C LEU A 208 12.53 19.17 3.82
N GLN A 209 11.69 19.55 2.86
CA GLN A 209 11.91 20.78 2.08
C GLN A 209 11.79 22.04 2.96
N TYR A 210 10.81 22.09 3.86
CA TYR A 210 10.65 23.20 4.80
C TYR A 210 11.84 23.32 5.75
N GLU A 211 12.33 22.21 6.30
CA GLU A 211 13.51 22.19 7.19
C GLU A 211 14.76 22.68 6.45
N THR A 212 15.02 22.16 5.24
CA THR A 212 16.19 22.58 4.44
C THR A 212 16.11 24.05 4.01
N LEU A 213 14.92 24.58 3.73
CA LEU A 213 14.73 26.01 3.45
C LEU A 213 14.95 26.86 4.71
N ALA A 214 14.41 26.43 5.85
CA ALA A 214 14.60 27.12 7.13
C ALA A 214 16.09 27.15 7.54
N ASP A 215 16.83 26.07 7.34
CA ASP A 215 18.27 26.02 7.62
C ASP A 215 19.07 26.92 6.66
N LYS A 216 18.69 26.96 5.38
CA LYS A 216 19.29 27.89 4.40
C LYS A 216 19.04 29.35 4.80
N GLU A 217 17.83 29.69 5.23
CA GLU A 217 17.52 31.05 5.69
C GLU A 217 18.30 31.42 6.96
N LYS A 218 18.36 30.52 7.95
CA LYS A 218 19.17 30.72 9.16
C LYS A 218 20.64 30.93 8.83
N PHE A 219 21.20 30.13 7.93
CA PHE A 219 22.59 30.28 7.50
C PHE A 219 22.84 31.62 6.81
N LYS A 220 21.90 32.05 5.95
CA LYS A 220 21.97 33.35 5.27
C LYS A 220 21.94 34.50 6.27
N GLN A 221 21.02 34.46 7.23
CA GLN A 221 20.92 35.45 8.31
C GLN A 221 22.19 35.50 9.15
N GLN A 222 22.74 34.35 9.58
CA GLN A 222 23.99 34.30 10.32
C GLN A 222 25.15 34.92 9.54
N LYS A 223 25.24 34.64 8.23
CA LYS A 223 26.28 35.21 7.37
C LYS A 223 26.15 36.73 7.24
N GLU A 224 24.94 37.26 7.13
CA GLU A 224 24.67 38.70 7.11
C GLU A 224 25.03 39.36 8.44
N THR A 225 24.65 38.76 9.57
CA THR A 225 24.99 39.26 10.91
C THR A 225 26.51 39.30 11.13
N ILE A 226 27.24 38.26 10.74
CA ILE A 226 28.71 38.21 10.86
C ILE A 226 29.37 39.27 9.98
N LYS A 227 28.86 39.49 8.75
CA LYS A 227 29.37 40.57 7.88
C LYS A 227 29.21 41.94 8.53
N LEU A 228 28.00 42.23 9.05
CA LEU A 228 27.71 43.49 9.71
C LEU A 228 28.62 43.69 10.94
N GLN A 229 28.81 42.65 11.76
CA GLN A 229 29.73 42.70 12.90
C GLN A 229 31.18 42.96 12.49
N ASN A 230 31.64 42.38 11.39
CA ASN A 230 32.98 42.61 10.88
C ASN A 230 33.14 44.03 10.32
N GLU A 231 32.12 44.58 9.67
CA GLU A 231 32.11 45.98 9.22
C GLU A 231 32.16 46.95 10.40
N ILE A 232 31.31 46.75 11.42
CA ILE A 232 31.32 47.55 12.65
C ILE A 232 32.69 47.50 13.33
N LYS A 233 33.27 46.31 13.52
CA LYS A 233 34.61 46.16 14.10
C LYS A 233 35.69 46.86 13.29
N LYS A 234 35.58 46.84 11.96
CA LYS A 234 36.53 47.54 11.08
C LYS A 234 36.40 49.05 11.24
N GLU A 235 35.17 49.57 11.25
CA GLU A 235 34.90 50.99 11.51
C GLU A 235 35.41 51.41 12.90
N GLU A 236 35.20 50.61 13.94
CA GLU A 236 35.74 50.86 15.29
C GLU A 236 37.27 50.89 15.28
N LEU A 237 37.93 49.94 14.61
CA LEU A 237 39.39 49.89 14.50
C LEU A 237 39.95 51.09 13.72
N ASP A 238 39.30 51.48 12.63
CA ASP A 238 39.71 52.64 11.83
C ASP A 238 39.48 53.93 12.63
N TYR A 239 38.39 54.03 13.39
CA TYR A 239 38.16 55.14 14.33
C TYR A 239 39.23 55.21 15.42
N LEU A 240 39.58 54.08 16.05
CA LEU A 240 40.64 54.00 17.06
C LEU A 240 42.00 54.41 16.48
N ARG A 241 42.33 53.97 15.26
CA ARG A 241 43.56 54.38 14.57
C ARG A 241 43.59 55.87 14.27
N ASP A 242 42.47 56.44 13.82
CA ASP A 242 42.37 57.87 13.53
C ASP A 242 42.47 58.70 14.82
N MET A 243 41.87 58.21 15.91
CA MET A 243 42.03 58.78 17.25
C MET A 243 43.48 58.70 17.75
N GLU A 244 44.16 57.57 17.57
CA GLU A 244 45.57 57.40 17.95
C GLU A 244 46.47 58.38 17.18
N ARG A 245 46.21 58.59 15.88
CA ARG A 245 46.92 59.59 15.05
C ARG A 245 46.70 61.01 15.57
N LYS A 246 45.45 61.38 15.87
CA LYS A 246 45.12 62.70 16.45
C LYS A 246 45.77 62.89 17.81
N PHE A 247 45.75 61.88 18.69
CA PHE A 247 46.45 61.92 19.97
C PHE A 247 47.96 62.10 19.80
N LYS A 248 48.60 61.39 18.86
CA LYS A 248 50.03 61.57 18.55
C LYS A 248 50.34 62.98 18.07
N GLN A 249 49.50 63.56 17.19
CA GLN A 249 49.64 64.95 16.74
C GLN A 249 49.54 65.94 17.91
N ILE A 250 48.53 65.77 18.77
CA ILE A 250 48.34 66.62 19.96
C ILE A 250 49.55 66.52 20.91
N ILE A 251 50.07 65.31 21.17
CA ILE A 251 51.26 65.11 22.01
C ILE A 251 52.49 65.79 21.38
N GLN A 252 52.64 65.74 20.06
CA GLN A 252 53.76 66.33 19.34
C GLN A 252 53.69 67.86 19.33
N GLU A 253 52.50 68.44 19.17
CA GLU A 253 52.25 69.88 19.33
C GLU A 253 52.47 70.35 20.77
N TRP A 254 52.04 69.56 21.76
CA TRP A 254 52.24 69.85 23.18
C TRP A 254 53.73 69.88 23.58
N LYS A 255 54.56 69.02 22.96
CA LYS A 255 56.02 69.02 23.17
C LYS A 255 56.75 70.19 22.49
N ARG A 256 56.17 70.78 21.44
CA ARG A 256 56.81 71.86 20.65
C ARG A 256 56.36 73.26 21.05
N SER A 257 55.17 73.42 21.63
CA SER A 257 54.62 74.74 21.95
C SER A 257 55.04 75.25 23.33
N ALA A 258 55.40 76.53 23.42
CA ALA A 258 55.71 77.21 24.67
C ALA A 258 54.44 77.64 25.45
N ASN A 259 53.28 77.71 24.79
CA ASN A 259 52.01 78.14 25.38
C ASN A 259 51.02 76.96 25.48
N LYS A 260 50.94 76.35 26.66
CA LYS A 260 50.19 75.11 26.88
C LYS A 260 48.66 75.27 26.83
N GLN A 261 48.13 76.50 26.94
CA GLN A 261 46.68 76.76 26.89
C GLN A 261 46.10 76.72 25.47
N GLU A 262 46.84 77.14 24.44
CA GLU A 262 46.38 77.08 23.04
C GLU A 262 46.29 75.64 22.52
N VAL A 263 47.22 74.78 22.94
CA VAL A 263 47.22 73.35 22.57
C VAL A 263 46.02 72.60 23.17
N ILE A 264 45.52 73.04 24.33
CA ILE A 264 44.32 72.45 24.94
C ILE A 264 43.07 72.82 24.13
N GLN A 265 42.95 74.07 23.67
CA GLN A 265 41.84 74.49 22.81
C GLN A 265 41.88 73.85 21.41
N SER A 266 43.07 73.66 20.82
CA SER A 266 43.20 72.96 19.53
C SER A 266 42.90 71.46 19.65
N ALA A 267 43.33 70.83 20.75
CA ALA A 267 43.02 69.44 21.06
C ALA A 267 41.51 69.19 21.24
N GLU A 268 40.80 70.10 21.92
CA GLU A 268 39.34 70.05 22.04
C GLU A 268 38.65 70.12 20.66
N GLN A 269 39.12 70.98 19.75
CA GLN A 269 38.55 71.07 18.39
C GLN A 269 38.86 69.84 17.51
N LEU A 270 40.04 69.22 17.68
CA LEU A 270 40.47 68.04 16.92
C LEU A 270 39.80 66.74 17.38
N LEU A 271 39.64 66.56 18.69
CA LEU A 271 39.00 65.39 19.29
C LEU A 271 37.47 65.48 19.20
N PHE A 272 36.91 66.67 19.44
CA PHE A 272 35.49 66.93 19.29
C PHE A 272 35.24 67.68 17.98
N LYS A 273 35.26 66.95 16.86
CA LYS A 273 34.54 67.41 15.66
C LYS A 273 33.10 67.70 16.10
N LYS A 274 32.70 68.98 16.06
CA LYS A 274 31.38 69.52 16.43
C LYS A 274 30.21 69.01 15.54
N LYS A 275 30.32 67.78 15.01
CA LYS A 275 29.46 67.20 13.97
C LYS A 275 28.96 65.79 14.28
N GLN A 276 28.84 65.42 15.56
CA GLN A 276 28.01 64.28 15.98
C GLN A 276 26.81 64.67 16.86
N ILE A 277 26.76 65.89 17.39
CA ILE A 277 25.61 66.33 18.21
C ILE A 277 24.45 66.85 17.35
N GLN A 278 24.70 67.35 16.13
CA GLN A 278 23.62 67.86 15.25
C GLN A 278 22.89 66.80 14.42
N ALA A 279 23.47 65.61 14.19
CA ALA A 279 22.83 64.57 13.37
C ALA A 279 21.70 63.84 14.12
N ASN A 280 21.82 63.66 15.44
CA ASN A 280 20.76 63.00 16.25
C ASN A 280 19.62 63.95 16.66
N ALA A 281 19.79 65.27 16.49
CA ALA A 281 18.75 66.26 16.78
C ALA A 281 17.80 66.52 15.59
N SER A 282 18.07 65.92 14.42
CA SER A 282 17.26 66.10 13.19
C SER A 282 16.50 64.85 12.73
N MET A 283 16.58 63.75 13.49
CA MET A 283 15.83 62.50 13.25
C MET A 283 14.93 62.08 14.44
N ALA A 284 14.55 63.03 15.29
CA ALA A 284 13.52 62.83 16.33
C ALA A 284 12.23 63.56 15.93
#